data_AF-A0A5C5B998-F1
#
_entry.id   AF-A0A5C5B998-F1
#
_cell.length_a   1.000
_cell.length_b   1.000
_cell.length_c   1.000
_cell.angle_alpha   90.00
_cell.angle_beta   90.00
_cell.angle_gamma   90.00
#
_symmetry.space_group_name_H-M   'P 1'
#
loop_
_entity.id
_entity.type
_entity.pdbx_description
1 polymer ?
#
loop_
_entity_poly.entity_id
_entity_poly.type
_entity_poly.pdbx_seq_one_letter_code
_entity_poly.pdbx_strand_id
1 'polypeptide(L)'
;MSTPDPSTAVSPPLALTTGARAVRALRQFVKFGLVGGAGVGVNMAVAVVMNKANGGTANAQDVLFAIPGTDFNVRFTSLVWIVGFLVANLFNFQLNRSWTFRSANRAPWLQEFGPFLLVGSVAAFVGLFLKVALTNPTSPIYLASDWFHEDAGLHSREYWAQLITIVVTMPVNFLVNKLWTFRHVRNRHLARVEEIERTKAA
;
A
#
# COMPACT_ATOMS: atom_id res chain seq x y z
N MET A 1 6.70 58.42 -30.25
CA MET A 1 6.01 57.60 -29.23
C MET A 1 5.86 56.21 -29.83
N SER A 2 6.86 55.37 -29.63
CA SER A 2 6.96 54.06 -30.30
C SER A 2 6.09 53.04 -29.58
N THR A 3 5.19 52.40 -30.29
CA THR A 3 4.35 51.30 -29.80
C THR A 3 5.22 50.10 -29.42
N PRO A 4 4.99 49.46 -28.25
CA PRO A 4 5.76 48.28 -27.86
C PRO A 4 5.48 47.09 -28.79
N ASP A 5 6.54 46.33 -29.08
CA ASP A 5 6.54 45.15 -29.97
C ASP A 5 5.68 44.01 -29.37
N PRO A 6 4.66 43.52 -30.10
CA PRO A 6 3.79 42.42 -29.65
C PRO A 6 4.51 41.06 -29.53
N SER A 7 5.77 40.94 -29.97
CA SER A 7 6.55 39.69 -29.92
C SER A 7 6.98 39.26 -28.49
N THR A 8 6.82 40.14 -27.49
CA THR A 8 7.22 39.89 -26.09
C THR A 8 6.13 39.24 -25.23
N ALA A 9 4.94 38.97 -25.79
CA ALA A 9 3.86 38.30 -25.09
C ALA A 9 4.20 36.82 -24.83
N VAL A 10 4.79 36.55 -23.66
CA VAL A 10 4.95 35.18 -23.13
C VAL A 10 3.56 34.56 -23.03
N SER A 11 3.26 33.63 -23.95
CA SER A 11 2.00 32.90 -23.95
C SER A 11 1.85 32.16 -22.61
N PRO A 12 0.72 32.31 -21.89
CA PRO A 12 0.52 31.57 -20.65
C PRO A 12 0.56 30.06 -20.95
N PRO A 13 1.15 29.25 -20.06
CA PRO A 13 1.16 27.80 -20.25
C PRO A 13 -0.29 27.33 -20.36
N LEU A 14 -0.63 26.71 -21.50
CA LEU A 14 -1.94 26.13 -21.80
C LEU A 14 -2.53 25.46 -20.56
N ALA A 15 -3.53 26.09 -19.96
CA ALA A 15 -4.25 25.55 -18.83
C ALA A 15 -4.90 24.22 -19.27
N LEU A 16 -4.26 23.11 -18.91
CA LEU A 16 -4.72 21.77 -19.27
C LEU A 16 -6.19 21.62 -18.89
N THR A 17 -7.04 21.47 -19.91
CA THR A 17 -8.48 21.25 -19.78
C THR A 17 -8.75 20.12 -18.78
N THR A 18 -9.81 20.26 -17.98
CA THR A 18 -10.17 19.36 -16.87
C THR A 18 -10.17 17.88 -17.27
N GLY A 19 -10.56 17.55 -18.50
CA GLY A 19 -10.51 16.20 -19.06
C GLY A 19 -9.09 15.63 -19.21
N ALA A 20 -8.11 16.44 -19.61
CA ALA A 20 -6.71 16.01 -19.74
C ALA A 20 -6.04 15.78 -18.37
N ARG A 21 -6.58 16.35 -17.29
CA ARG A 21 -6.16 16.06 -15.90
C ARG A 21 -6.78 14.75 -15.41
N ALA A 22 -8.07 14.54 -15.69
CA ALA A 22 -8.79 13.32 -15.35
C ALA A 22 -8.20 12.06 -16.01
N VAL A 23 -7.89 12.13 -17.31
CA VAL A 23 -7.27 11.01 -18.05
C VAL A 23 -5.88 10.64 -17.50
N ARG A 24 -5.09 11.64 -17.09
CA ARG A 24 -3.77 11.39 -16.46
C ARG A 24 -3.90 10.76 -15.08
N ALA A 25 -4.85 11.22 -14.26
CA ALA A 25 -5.13 10.64 -12.95
C ALA A 25 -5.64 9.19 -13.07
N LEU A 26 -6.53 8.91 -14.04
CA LEU A 26 -7.03 7.57 -14.33
C LEU A 26 -5.91 6.63 -14.77
N ARG A 27 -5.02 7.09 -15.66
CA ARG A 27 -3.87 6.30 -16.12
C ARG A 27 -2.89 5.98 -14.98
N GLN A 28 -2.68 6.93 -14.06
CA GLN A 28 -1.89 6.70 -12.85
C GLN A 28 -2.57 5.68 -11.93
N PHE A 29 -3.88 5.78 -11.75
CA PHE A 29 -4.67 4.83 -10.96
C PHE A 29 -4.62 3.41 -11.53
N VAL A 30 -4.78 3.23 -12.85
CA VAL A 30 -4.71 1.91 -13.51
C VAL A 30 -3.32 1.30 -13.40
N LYS A 31 -2.25 2.09 -13.60
CA LYS A 31 -0.87 1.59 -13.39
C LYS A 31 -0.62 1.21 -11.94
N PHE A 32 -1.13 2.00 -11.00
CA PHE A 32 -1.04 1.71 -9.57
C PHE A 32 -1.84 0.46 -9.21
N GLY A 33 -3.01 0.26 -9.81
CA GLY A 33 -3.86 -0.92 -9.65
C GLY A 33 -3.23 -2.19 -10.25
N LEU A 34 -2.57 -2.09 -11.40
CA LEU A 34 -1.84 -3.21 -12.01
C LEU A 34 -0.63 -3.65 -11.16
N VAL A 35 0.17 -2.70 -10.69
CA VAL A 35 1.29 -2.97 -9.78
C VAL A 35 0.79 -3.50 -8.43
N GLY A 36 -0.25 -2.88 -7.86
CA GLY A 36 -0.88 -3.31 -6.62
C GLY A 36 -1.47 -4.72 -6.72
N GLY A 37 -2.11 -5.04 -7.84
CA GLY A 37 -2.66 -6.38 -8.14
C GLY A 37 -1.58 -7.46 -8.19
N ALA A 38 -0.42 -7.17 -8.78
CA ALA A 38 0.71 -8.09 -8.78
C ALA A 38 1.21 -8.36 -7.34
N GLY A 39 1.27 -7.32 -6.49
CA GLY A 39 1.55 -7.46 -5.07
C GLY A 39 0.53 -8.33 -4.32
N VAL A 40 -0.76 -8.23 -4.64
CA VAL A 40 -1.80 -9.12 -4.08
C VAL A 40 -1.51 -10.58 -4.46
N GLY A 41 -1.19 -10.84 -5.72
CA GLY A 41 -0.82 -12.19 -6.17
C GLY A 41 0.40 -12.75 -5.43
N VAL A 42 1.45 -11.94 -5.24
CA VAL A 42 2.64 -12.33 -4.46
C VAL A 42 2.28 -12.59 -3.00
N ASN A 43 1.44 -11.74 -2.39
CA ASN A 43 0.99 -11.92 -1.02
C ASN A 43 0.25 -13.27 -0.85
N MET A 44 -0.68 -13.57 -1.75
CA MET A 44 -1.43 -14.82 -1.74
C MET A 44 -0.53 -16.03 -1.97
N ALA A 45 0.45 -15.92 -2.86
CA ALA A 45 1.42 -16.99 -3.09
C ALA A 45 2.21 -17.33 -1.82
N VAL A 46 2.67 -16.31 -1.08
CA VAL A 46 3.32 -16.50 0.23
C VAL A 46 2.37 -17.17 1.21
N ALA A 47 1.11 -16.75 1.25
CA ALA A 47 0.10 -17.35 2.12
C ALA A 47 -0.09 -18.85 1.85
N VAL A 48 -0.18 -19.22 0.58
CA VAL A 48 -0.33 -20.61 0.15
C VAL A 48 0.90 -21.43 0.51
N VAL A 49 2.10 -20.93 0.21
CA VAL A 49 3.36 -21.63 0.49
C VAL A 49 3.54 -21.85 1.99
N MET A 50 3.33 -20.83 2.81
CA MET A 50 3.52 -20.93 4.26
C MET A 50 2.49 -21.87 4.91
N ASN A 51 1.22 -21.76 4.55
CA ASN A 51 0.20 -22.67 5.09
C ASN A 51 0.44 -24.11 4.64
N LYS A 52 0.82 -24.33 3.38
CA LYS A 52 1.19 -25.69 2.92
C LYS A 52 2.40 -26.24 3.68
N ALA A 53 3.42 -25.41 3.93
CA ALA A 53 4.58 -25.81 4.73
C ALA A 53 4.23 -26.13 6.19
N ASN A 54 3.16 -25.53 6.72
CA ASN A 54 2.65 -25.78 8.07
C ASN A 54 1.61 -26.92 8.14
N GLY A 55 1.51 -27.77 7.11
CA GLY A 55 0.57 -28.90 7.08
C GLY A 55 -0.84 -28.56 6.55
N GLY A 56 -1.04 -27.37 5.99
CA GLY A 56 -2.30 -26.90 5.42
C GLY A 56 -2.95 -25.79 6.24
N THR A 57 -4.08 -25.29 5.76
CA THR A 57 -4.77 -24.16 6.39
C THR A 57 -5.56 -24.54 7.65
N ALA A 58 -5.75 -25.84 7.90
CA ALA A 58 -6.28 -26.35 9.17
C ALA A 58 -5.42 -25.91 10.37
N ASN A 59 -4.10 -25.80 10.17
CA ASN A 59 -3.12 -25.39 11.19
C ASN A 59 -2.91 -23.86 11.21
N ALA A 60 -3.69 -23.08 10.44
CA ALA A 60 -3.53 -21.63 10.39
C ALA A 60 -3.81 -20.96 11.75
N GLN A 61 -4.63 -21.59 12.58
CA GLN A 61 -4.97 -21.08 13.92
C GLN A 61 -4.04 -21.58 15.02
N ASP A 62 -3.01 -22.36 14.70
CA ASP A 62 -2.07 -22.87 15.71
C ASP A 62 -1.38 -21.70 16.43
N VAL A 63 -1.26 -21.84 17.75
CA VAL A 63 -0.59 -20.84 18.60
C VAL A 63 0.91 -20.98 18.44
N LEU A 64 1.58 -19.90 18.05
CA LEU A 64 3.03 -19.82 18.04
C LEU A 64 3.58 -19.45 19.41
N PHE A 65 3.00 -18.42 20.02
CA PHE A 65 3.34 -17.99 21.37
C PHE A 65 2.23 -17.15 21.99
N ALA A 66 2.10 -17.20 23.31
CA ALA A 66 1.18 -16.37 24.07
C ALA A 66 1.77 -14.97 24.29
N ILE A 67 0.90 -13.96 24.40
CA ILE A 67 1.30 -12.60 24.76
C ILE A 67 1.31 -12.51 26.30
N PRO A 68 2.47 -12.29 26.94
CA PRO A 68 2.57 -12.26 28.40
C PRO A 68 1.60 -11.26 29.03
N GLY A 69 0.85 -11.70 30.05
CA GLY A 69 -0.08 -10.85 30.79
C GLY A 69 -1.43 -10.60 30.10
N THR A 70 -1.77 -11.34 29.04
CA THR A 70 -3.07 -11.26 28.36
C THR A 70 -3.59 -12.63 27.95
N ASP A 71 -4.89 -12.74 27.63
CA ASP A 71 -5.50 -13.96 27.07
C ASP A 71 -5.25 -14.12 25.55
N PHE A 72 -4.48 -13.20 24.95
CA PHE A 72 -4.23 -13.19 23.51
C PHE A 72 -3.00 -14.02 23.12
N ASN A 73 -3.11 -14.65 21.95
CA ASN A 73 -2.07 -15.50 21.39
C ASN A 73 -1.69 -15.02 19.99
N VAL A 74 -0.40 -15.05 19.68
CA VAL A 74 0.07 -14.90 18.31
C VAL A 74 -0.06 -16.26 17.63
N ARG A 75 -0.91 -16.32 16.61
CA ARG A 75 -1.21 -17.54 15.85
C ARG A 75 -0.46 -17.55 14.51
N PHE A 76 -0.37 -18.73 13.89
CA PHE A 76 0.31 -18.90 12.61
C PHE A 76 -0.25 -17.99 11.50
N THR A 77 -1.58 -17.79 11.46
CA THR A 77 -2.26 -16.87 10.55
C THR A 77 -1.74 -15.43 10.62
N SER A 78 -1.33 -14.98 11.81
CA SER A 78 -0.72 -13.66 12.04
C SER A 78 0.69 -13.59 11.44
N LEU A 79 1.47 -14.66 11.60
CA LEU A 79 2.80 -14.77 10.99
C LEU A 79 2.70 -14.75 9.46
N VAL A 80 1.80 -15.55 8.89
CA VAL A 80 1.53 -15.59 7.45
C VAL A 80 1.13 -14.20 6.92
N TRP A 81 0.27 -13.50 7.63
CA TRP A 81 -0.15 -12.14 7.30
C TRP A 81 1.03 -11.17 7.24
N ILE A 82 1.87 -11.17 8.28
CA ILE A 82 3.03 -10.27 8.39
C ILE A 82 4.05 -10.56 7.27
N VAL A 83 4.41 -11.83 7.07
CA VAL A 83 5.38 -12.22 6.04
C VAL A 83 4.85 -11.93 4.64
N GLY A 84 3.59 -12.27 4.37
CA GLY A 84 2.94 -11.94 3.10
C GLY A 84 2.93 -10.45 2.82
N PHE A 85 2.63 -9.61 3.84
CA PHE A 85 2.71 -8.17 3.74
C PHE A 85 4.12 -7.69 3.38
N LEU A 86 5.15 -8.13 4.11
CA LEU A 86 6.53 -7.68 3.90
C LEU A 86 7.04 -8.04 2.51
N VAL A 87 6.81 -9.28 2.05
CA VAL A 87 7.24 -9.75 0.73
C VAL A 87 6.52 -8.98 -0.37
N ALA A 88 5.20 -8.81 -0.27
CA ALA A 88 4.43 -8.04 -1.24
C ALA A 88 4.80 -6.56 -1.25
N ASN A 89 5.09 -5.97 -0.09
CA ASN A 89 5.52 -4.58 0.03
C ASN A 89 6.89 -4.37 -0.64
N LEU A 90 7.84 -5.27 -0.37
CA LEU A 90 9.14 -5.26 -1.03
C LEU A 90 9.02 -5.45 -2.54
N PHE A 91 8.21 -6.41 -2.98
CA PHE A 91 7.95 -6.66 -4.40
C PHE A 91 7.37 -5.41 -5.08
N ASN A 92 6.35 -4.79 -4.47
CA ASN A 92 5.74 -3.58 -4.99
C ASN A 92 6.73 -2.41 -5.04
N PHE A 93 7.57 -2.24 -4.02
CA PHE A 93 8.60 -1.21 -4.01
C PHE A 93 9.62 -1.42 -5.14
N GLN A 94 10.12 -2.64 -5.30
CA GLN A 94 11.08 -2.97 -6.34
C GLN A 94 10.48 -2.84 -7.74
N LEU A 95 9.22 -3.23 -7.94
CA LEU A 95 8.52 -3.04 -9.20
C LEU A 95 8.33 -1.55 -9.53
N ASN A 96 7.91 -0.75 -8.55
CA ASN A 96 7.78 0.70 -8.71
C ASN A 96 9.13 1.39 -9.01
N ARG A 97 10.20 0.96 -8.34
CA ARG A 97 11.56 1.50 -8.52
C ARG A 97 12.20 1.06 -9.84
N SER A 98 12.04 -0.19 -10.27
CA SER A 98 12.71 -0.72 -11.47
C SER A 98 11.99 -0.38 -12.78
N TRP A 99 10.67 -0.29 -12.75
CA TRP A 99 9.83 -0.13 -13.94
C TRP A 99 9.15 1.24 -14.02
N THR A 100 8.40 1.65 -13.00
CA THR A 100 7.54 2.86 -13.07
C THR A 100 8.33 4.17 -13.09
N PHE A 101 9.46 4.25 -12.38
CA PHE A 101 10.28 5.48 -12.27
C PHE A 101 11.76 5.24 -12.62
N ARG A 102 12.04 4.92 -13.89
CA ARG A 102 13.41 5.03 -14.43
C ARG A 102 13.79 6.50 -14.57
N SER A 103 14.48 7.05 -13.56
CA SER A 103 15.13 8.36 -13.58
C SER A 103 16.58 8.23 -13.14
N ALA A 104 17.46 9.07 -13.70
CA ALA A 104 18.91 9.05 -13.54
C ALA A 104 19.41 9.51 -12.15
N ASN A 105 18.59 10.21 -11.37
CA ASN A 105 18.91 10.67 -10.01
C ASN A 105 17.98 10.01 -8.98
N ARG A 106 18.40 8.89 -8.39
CA ARG A 106 17.63 8.18 -7.34
C ARG A 106 18.20 8.47 -5.96
N ALA A 107 17.33 8.64 -4.98
CA ALA A 107 17.76 8.64 -3.59
C ALA A 107 18.22 7.21 -3.19
N PRO A 108 19.02 7.09 -2.11
CA PRO A 108 19.41 5.80 -1.56
C PRO A 108 18.18 4.92 -1.26
N TRP A 109 18.28 3.63 -1.58
CA TRP A 109 17.17 2.66 -1.50
C TRP A 109 16.41 2.69 -0.15
N LEU A 110 17.15 2.74 0.95
CA LEU A 110 16.59 2.76 2.32
C LEU A 110 15.80 4.04 2.64
N GLN A 111 16.18 5.18 2.06
CA GLN A 111 15.50 6.46 2.29
C GLN A 111 14.13 6.51 1.61
N GLU A 112 13.94 5.75 0.53
CA GLU A 112 12.65 5.62 -0.16
C GLU A 112 11.82 4.47 0.42
N PHE A 113 12.46 3.33 0.76
CA PHE A 113 11.75 2.17 1.28
C PHE A 113 11.20 2.38 2.69
N GLY A 114 11.94 3.05 3.58
CA GLY A 114 11.52 3.26 4.98
C GLY A 114 10.15 3.92 5.12
N PRO A 115 9.91 5.10 4.52
CA PRO A 115 8.60 5.75 4.54
C PRO A 115 7.50 4.91 3.89
N PHE A 116 7.80 4.23 2.78
CA PHE A 116 6.86 3.36 2.07
C PHE A 116 6.41 2.17 2.92
N LEU A 117 7.38 1.53 3.60
CA LEU A 117 7.13 0.43 4.52
C LEU A 117 6.35 0.92 5.74
N LEU A 118 6.70 2.07 6.32
CA LEU A 118 6.05 2.60 7.52
C LEU A 118 4.55 2.80 7.31
N VAL A 119 4.15 3.43 6.20
CA VAL A 119 2.72 3.64 5.90
C VAL A 119 2.03 2.31 5.64
N GLY A 120 2.69 1.40 4.91
CA GLY A 120 2.21 0.04 4.69
C GLY A 120 1.99 -0.73 5.99
N SER A 121 2.88 -0.59 6.97
CA SER A 121 2.81 -1.29 8.26
C SER A 121 1.61 -0.86 9.10
N VAL A 122 1.19 0.42 9.03
CA VAL A 122 -0.04 0.88 9.70
C VAL A 122 -1.27 0.19 9.10
N ALA A 123 -1.34 0.11 7.76
CA ALA A 123 -2.42 -0.59 7.09
C ALA A 123 -2.39 -2.10 7.37
N ALA A 124 -1.20 -2.71 7.42
CA ALA A 124 -1.03 -4.11 7.75
C ALA A 124 -1.44 -4.42 9.19
N PHE A 125 -1.14 -3.51 10.13
CA PHE A 125 -1.56 -3.63 11.52
C PHE A 125 -3.08 -3.62 11.65
N VAL A 126 -3.77 -2.64 11.04
CA VAL A 126 -5.24 -2.59 11.00
C VAL A 126 -5.81 -3.84 10.30
N GLY A 127 -5.18 -4.25 9.20
CA GLY A 127 -5.56 -5.45 8.45
C GLY A 127 -5.47 -6.72 9.28
N LEU A 128 -4.50 -6.83 10.21
CA LEU A 128 -4.39 -7.98 11.09
C LEU A 128 -5.66 -8.16 11.94
N PHE A 129 -6.20 -7.08 12.51
CA PHE A 129 -7.45 -7.14 13.27
C PHE A 129 -8.64 -7.53 12.41
N LEU A 130 -8.70 -7.01 11.18
CA LEU A 130 -9.74 -7.38 10.24
C LEU A 130 -9.66 -8.88 9.88
N LYS A 131 -8.46 -9.39 9.59
CA LYS A 131 -8.25 -10.82 9.30
C LYS A 131 -8.65 -11.69 10.50
N VAL A 132 -8.27 -11.31 11.72
CA VAL A 132 -8.69 -12.00 12.94
C VAL A 132 -10.20 -11.97 13.10
N ALA A 133 -10.85 -10.84 12.84
CA ALA A 133 -12.30 -10.73 12.91
C ALA A 133 -13.02 -11.57 11.84
N LEU A 134 -12.44 -11.75 10.65
CA LEU A 134 -13.01 -12.63 9.61
C LEU A 134 -12.83 -14.13 9.93
N THR A 135 -11.86 -14.48 10.77
CA THR A 135 -11.48 -15.88 11.09
C THR A 135 -11.90 -16.34 12.48
N ASN A 136 -12.32 -15.43 13.37
CA ASN A 136 -12.78 -15.75 14.71
C ASN A 136 -14.28 -16.07 14.73
N PRO A 137 -14.72 -17.28 15.13
CA PRO A 137 -16.14 -17.66 15.18
C PRO A 137 -17.02 -16.78 16.07
N THR A 138 -16.45 -16.10 17.07
CA THR A 138 -17.20 -15.19 17.95
C THR A 138 -17.39 -13.79 17.37
N SER A 139 -16.77 -13.51 16.23
CA SER A 139 -16.86 -12.21 15.56
C SER A 139 -18.15 -12.06 14.75
N PRO A 140 -18.78 -10.87 14.73
CA PRO A 140 -19.98 -10.62 13.93
C PRO A 140 -19.73 -10.66 12.41
N ILE A 141 -18.47 -10.52 11.99
CA ILE A 141 -18.06 -10.56 10.58
C ILE A 141 -17.31 -11.86 10.22
N TYR A 142 -17.48 -12.90 11.03
CA TYR A 142 -16.91 -14.22 10.75
C TYR A 142 -17.36 -14.74 9.38
N LEU A 143 -16.41 -15.27 8.60
CA LEU A 143 -16.72 -15.90 7.33
C LEU A 143 -17.41 -17.26 7.56
N ALA A 144 -18.67 -17.34 7.13
CA ALA A 144 -19.56 -18.49 7.33
C ALA A 144 -18.90 -19.82 6.93
N SER A 145 -18.99 -20.81 7.81
CA SER A 145 -18.36 -22.14 7.67
C SER A 145 -18.92 -22.98 6.54
N ASP A 146 -20.14 -22.72 6.10
CA ASP A 146 -20.80 -23.53 5.06
C ASP A 146 -20.12 -23.37 3.69
N TRP A 147 -19.43 -22.25 3.48
CA TRP A 147 -18.74 -21.95 2.23
C TRP A 147 -17.23 -21.76 2.40
N PHE A 148 -16.80 -21.23 3.55
CA PHE A 148 -15.40 -20.96 3.84
C PHE A 148 -14.95 -21.89 4.96
N HIS A 149 -14.31 -23.01 4.61
CA HIS A 149 -13.75 -23.95 5.58
C HIS A 149 -12.39 -24.47 5.11
N GLU A 150 -11.57 -24.94 6.04
CA GLU A 150 -10.16 -25.25 5.76
C GLU A 150 -9.98 -26.45 4.81
N ASP A 151 -10.97 -27.34 4.74
CA ASP A 151 -10.96 -28.46 3.79
C ASP A 151 -11.23 -28.06 2.33
N ALA A 152 -11.62 -26.81 2.07
CA ALA A 152 -11.92 -26.31 0.72
C ALA A 152 -10.67 -25.99 -0.12
N GLY A 153 -9.47 -26.31 0.37
CA GLY A 153 -8.20 -26.07 -0.33
C GLY A 153 -7.95 -24.59 -0.58
N LEU A 154 -7.89 -24.16 -1.84
CA LEU A 154 -7.69 -22.74 -2.19
C LEU A 154 -8.90 -21.85 -1.82
N HIS A 155 -10.06 -22.45 -1.56
CA HIS A 155 -11.25 -21.74 -1.06
C HIS A 155 -11.30 -21.63 0.47
N SER A 156 -10.21 -21.94 1.15
CA SER A 156 -10.19 -21.90 2.61
C SER A 156 -10.49 -20.52 3.19
N ARG A 157 -11.03 -20.52 4.41
CA ARG A 157 -11.33 -19.29 5.14
C ARG A 157 -10.06 -18.47 5.33
N GLU A 158 -8.94 -19.12 5.66
CA GLU A 158 -7.64 -18.47 5.81
C GLU A 158 -7.26 -17.63 4.59
N TYR A 159 -7.40 -18.18 3.37
CA TYR A 159 -7.03 -17.47 2.15
C TYR A 159 -8.04 -16.37 1.78
N TRP A 160 -9.33 -16.61 1.95
CA TRP A 160 -10.35 -15.59 1.66
C TRP A 160 -10.32 -14.45 2.65
N ALA A 161 -10.12 -14.72 3.94
CA ALA A 161 -9.93 -13.69 4.95
C ALA A 161 -8.70 -12.82 4.61
N GLN A 162 -7.59 -13.45 4.19
CA GLN A 162 -6.40 -12.74 3.75
C GLN A 162 -6.69 -11.86 2.52
N LEU A 163 -7.34 -12.40 1.48
CA LEU A 163 -7.68 -11.67 0.26
C LEU A 163 -8.61 -10.48 0.53
N ILE A 164 -9.70 -10.70 1.26
CA ILE A 164 -10.67 -9.65 1.64
C ILE A 164 -9.96 -8.55 2.41
N THR A 165 -9.10 -8.92 3.37
CA THR A 165 -8.33 -7.96 4.15
C THR A 165 -7.42 -7.10 3.25
N ILE A 166 -6.73 -7.70 2.28
CA ILE A 166 -5.89 -6.94 1.32
C ILE A 166 -6.75 -5.99 0.48
N VAL A 167 -7.87 -6.47 -0.06
CA VAL A 167 -8.78 -5.68 -0.89
C VAL A 167 -9.34 -4.47 -0.12
N VAL A 168 -9.65 -4.64 1.16
CA VAL A 168 -10.16 -3.55 2.02
C VAL A 168 -9.05 -2.59 2.44
N THR A 169 -7.87 -3.10 2.79
CA THR A 169 -6.77 -2.27 3.32
C THR A 169 -6.00 -1.54 2.23
N MET A 170 -5.95 -2.05 1.00
CA MET A 170 -5.19 -1.45 -0.09
C MET A 170 -5.68 -0.04 -0.49
N PRO A 171 -6.99 0.22 -0.68
CA PRO A 171 -7.50 1.57 -0.92
C PRO A 171 -7.20 2.54 0.23
N VAL A 172 -7.34 2.08 1.48
CA VAL A 172 -7.03 2.88 2.67
C VAL A 172 -5.55 3.27 2.67
N ASN A 173 -4.66 2.31 2.43
CA ASN A 173 -3.22 2.54 2.34
C ASN A 173 -2.88 3.54 1.22
N PHE A 174 -3.54 3.45 0.06
CA PHE A 174 -3.38 4.43 -1.02
C PHE A 174 -3.81 5.84 -0.61
N LEU A 175 -4.97 5.98 0.03
CA LEU A 175 -5.47 7.28 0.50
C LEU A 175 -4.54 7.91 1.52
N VAL A 176 -4.05 7.14 2.50
CA VAL A 176 -3.09 7.61 3.51
C VAL A 176 -1.79 8.06 2.87
N ASN A 177 -1.21 7.24 1.98
CA ASN A 177 0.01 7.59 1.25
C ASN A 177 -0.17 8.86 0.42
N LYS A 178 -1.31 9.01 -0.27
CA LYS A 178 -1.64 10.16 -1.11
C LYS A 178 -1.78 11.43 -0.26
N LEU A 179 -2.52 11.39 0.84
CA LEU A 179 -2.75 12.53 1.73
C LEU A 179 -1.46 12.98 2.43
N TRP A 180 -0.63 12.04 2.88
CA TRP A 180 0.66 12.34 3.50
C TRP A 180 1.65 12.93 2.50
N THR A 181 1.78 12.34 1.30
CA THR A 181 2.69 12.84 0.25
C THR A 181 2.32 14.25 -0.19
N PHE A 182 1.03 14.55 -0.37
CA PHE A 182 0.60 15.90 -0.72
C PHE A 182 0.90 16.92 0.37
N ARG A 183 0.74 16.54 1.65
CA ARG A 183 1.11 17.40 2.77
C ARG A 183 2.62 17.66 2.81
N HIS A 184 3.44 16.63 2.57
CA HIS A 184 4.90 16.74 2.59
C HIS A 184 5.46 17.58 1.43
N VAL A 185 4.94 17.39 0.21
CA VAL A 185 5.34 18.19 -0.97
C VAL A 185 4.98 19.67 -0.79
N ARG A 186 3.80 19.96 -0.23
CA ARG A 186 3.39 21.34 0.06
C ARG A 186 4.33 22.02 1.05
N ASN A 187 4.73 21.31 2.11
CA ASN A 187 5.63 21.86 3.13
C ASN A 187 7.05 22.13 2.59
N ARG A 188 7.59 21.27 1.72
CA ARG A 188 8.92 21.51 1.10
C ARG A 188 8.90 22.66 0.10
N HIS A 189 7.78 22.87 -0.60
CA HIS A 189 7.65 23.99 -1.52
C HIS A 189 7.61 25.32 -0.76
N LEU A 190 6.86 25.39 0.34
CA LEU A 190 6.81 26.56 1.22
C LEU A 190 8.20 26.89 1.80
N ALA A 191 8.91 25.89 2.33
CA ALA A 191 10.26 26.09 2.87
C ALA A 191 11.26 26.60 1.81
N ARG A 192 11.19 26.09 0.58
CA ARG A 192 12.06 26.55 -0.53
C ARG A 192 11.71 27.96 -1.00
N VAL A 193 10.42 28.34 -1.00
CA VAL A 193 9.99 29.70 -1.34
C VAL A 193 10.50 30.69 -0.29
N GLU A 194 10.35 30.36 1.00
CA GLU A 194 10.91 31.18 2.10
C GLU A 194 12.43 31.32 2.02
N GLU A 195 13.15 30.25 1.65
CA GLU A 195 14.60 30.29 1.48
C GLU A 195 15.04 31.21 0.33
N ILE A 196 14.35 31.15 -0.81
CA ILE A 196 14.59 32.02 -1.98
C ILE A 196 14.27 33.48 -1.65
N GLU A 197 13.20 33.75 -0.90
CA GLU A 197 12.85 35.10 -0.46
C GLU A 197 13.90 35.66 0.50
N ARG A 198 14.40 34.85 1.45
CA ARG A 198 15.50 35.26 2.34
C ARG A 198 16.80 35.54 1.59
N THR A 199 17.14 34.74 0.58
CA THR A 199 18.38 34.97 -0.21
C THR A 199 18.28 36.18 -1.13
N LYS A 200 17.08 36.61 -1.52
CA LYS A 200 16.87 37.83 -2.32
C LYS A 200 16.82 39.10 -1.46
N ALA A 201 16.58 38.97 -0.17
CA ALA A 201 16.47 40.09 0.78
C ALA A 201 17.80 40.40 1.50
N ALA A 202 18.84 39.58 1.30
CA ALA A 202 20.20 39.77 1.81
C ALA A 202 21.13 40.23 0.68
#